data_AF-A0A7C3UIV7-F1
#
_entry.id   AF-A0A7C3UIV7-F1
#
_cell.length_a   1.000
_cell.length_b   1.000
_cell.length_c   1.000
_cell.angle_alpha   90.00
_cell.angle_beta   90.00
_cell.angle_gamma   90.00
#
_symmetry.space_group_name_H-M   'P 1'
#
loop_
_entity.id
_entity.type
_entity.pdbx_description
1 polymer ?
#
loop_
_entity_poly.entity_id
_entity_poly.type
_entity_poly.pdbx_seq_one_letter_code
_entity_poly.pdbx_strand_id
1 'polypeptide(L)'
;MTKLLLSKQQYLASGIHIGMKQKTKDMKEFIYKIRADGLAVLNLRKIDERIRIAAKFLARHKNIVVASRKSVAQEAVKKFGELIGAKVVFGRFMPGMLTNPHYKDYFEADVMFVVDPVIDQQAIK
;
A
#
# COMPACT_ATOMS: atom_id res chain seq x y z
N MET A 1 -18.22 7.01 -18.42
CA MET A 1 -17.19 7.20 -17.38
C MET A 1 -17.55 6.35 -16.18
N THR A 2 -16.64 5.50 -15.71
CA THR A 2 -16.84 4.62 -14.57
C THR A 2 -17.05 5.42 -13.29
N LYS A 3 -18.07 5.08 -12.50
CA LYS A 3 -18.36 5.67 -11.18
C LYS A 3 -17.23 5.32 -10.21
N LEU A 4 -16.85 6.25 -9.32
CA LEU A 4 -15.88 6.00 -8.24
C LEU A 4 -16.38 4.89 -7.29
N LEU A 5 -15.46 4.17 -6.63
CA LEU A 5 -15.79 3.12 -5.65
C LEU A 5 -16.57 3.69 -4.46
N LEU A 6 -16.12 4.85 -3.97
CA LEU A 6 -16.77 5.64 -2.93
C LEU A 6 -17.19 6.99 -3.48
N SER A 7 -18.09 7.68 -2.77
CA SER A 7 -18.43 9.06 -3.13
C SER A 7 -17.20 9.97 -3.03
N LYS A 8 -17.17 11.04 -3.83
CA LYS A 8 -16.09 12.03 -3.79
C LYS A 8 -15.94 12.65 -2.39
N GLN A 9 -17.05 12.89 -1.69
CA GLN A 9 -17.04 13.44 -0.33
C GLN A 9 -16.36 12.49 0.65
N GLN A 10 -16.61 11.18 0.58
CA GLN A 10 -15.96 10.20 1.46
C GLN A 10 -14.44 10.15 1.22
N TYR A 11 -13.99 10.17 -0.03
CA TYR A 11 -12.55 10.25 -0.33
C TYR A 11 -11.89 11.54 0.16
N LEU A 12 -12.59 12.66 0.10
CA LEU A 12 -12.06 13.92 0.60
C LEU A 12 -12.00 13.92 2.14
N ALA A 13 -13.04 13.40 2.80
CA ALA A 13 -13.13 13.31 4.24
C ALA A 13 -12.05 12.42 4.86
N SER A 14 -11.65 11.34 4.17
CA SER A 14 -10.55 10.47 4.64
C SER A 14 -9.16 11.09 4.51
N GLY A 15 -9.02 12.22 3.80
CA GLY A 15 -7.73 12.90 3.62
C GLY A 15 -6.78 12.20 2.65
N ILE A 16 -7.19 11.16 1.91
CA ILE A 16 -6.32 10.38 1.00
C ILE A 16 -5.64 11.22 -0.11
N HIS A 17 -6.21 12.38 -0.41
CA HIS A 17 -5.70 13.30 -1.43
C HIS A 17 -4.58 14.21 -0.91
N ILE A 18 -4.34 14.25 0.40
CA ILE A 18 -3.33 15.11 1.03
C ILE A 18 -1.98 14.42 0.95
N GLY A 19 -1.10 14.92 0.11
CA GLY A 19 0.29 14.46 -0.02
C GLY A 19 1.26 15.24 0.85
N MET A 20 2.56 15.04 0.59
CA MET A 20 3.66 15.71 1.29
C MET A 20 4.19 16.94 0.51
N LYS A 21 5.08 17.72 1.15
CA LYS A 21 5.82 18.81 0.49
C LYS A 21 6.90 18.28 -0.45
N GLN A 22 7.57 17.19 -0.06
CA GLN A 22 8.58 16.53 -0.89
C GLN A 22 7.93 15.76 -2.04
N LYS A 23 8.49 15.89 -3.24
CA LYS A 23 7.96 15.32 -4.48
C LYS A 23 9.10 14.66 -5.25
N THR A 24 8.84 13.46 -5.77
CA THR A 24 9.79 12.74 -6.64
C THR A 24 9.31 12.79 -8.09
N LYS A 25 10.23 12.56 -9.03
CA LYS A 25 9.92 12.56 -10.46
C LYS A 25 8.86 11.50 -10.80
N ASP A 26 8.94 10.33 -10.18
CA ASP A 26 8.04 9.20 -10.44
C ASP A 26 6.60 9.48 -9.98
N MET A 27 6.44 10.27 -8.91
CA MET A 27 5.12 10.61 -8.39
C MET A 27 4.41 11.73 -9.17
N LYS A 28 5.08 12.38 -10.12
CA LYS A 28 4.55 13.54 -10.86
C LYS A 28 3.20 13.25 -11.53
N GLU A 29 3.03 12.05 -12.07
CA GLU A 29 1.79 11.68 -12.77
C GLU A 29 0.57 11.53 -11.84
N PHE A 30 0.79 11.30 -10.54
CA PHE A 30 -0.28 11.12 -9.55
C PHE A 30 -0.67 12.42 -8.86
N ILE A 31 0.13 13.48 -9.01
CA ILE A 31 -0.13 14.80 -8.44
C ILE A 31 -1.09 15.56 -9.35
N TYR A 32 -2.23 15.99 -8.79
CA TYR A 32 -3.22 16.81 -9.47
C TYR A 32 -2.82 18.29 -9.49
N LYS A 33 -2.46 18.84 -8.32
CA LYS A 33 -2.00 20.23 -8.18
C LYS A 33 -1.17 20.42 -6.91
N ILE A 34 -0.58 21.59 -6.78
CA ILE A 34 0.15 22.03 -5.59
C ILE A 34 -0.67 23.13 -4.92
N ARG A 35 -0.89 23.03 -3.61
CA ARG A 35 -1.55 24.08 -2.80
C ARG A 35 -0.58 25.23 -2.50
N ALA A 36 -1.12 26.36 -2.08
CA ALA A 36 -0.32 27.55 -1.72
C ALA A 36 0.66 27.28 -0.56
N ASP A 37 0.34 26.32 0.32
CA ASP A 37 1.19 25.85 1.43
C ASP A 37 2.36 24.92 0.99
N GLY A 38 2.43 24.60 -0.30
CA GLY A 38 3.42 23.70 -0.90
C GLY A 38 3.04 22.21 -0.90
N LEU A 39 1.94 21.80 -0.25
CA LEU A 39 1.49 20.41 -0.20
C LEU A 39 1.01 19.94 -1.58
N ALA A 40 1.42 18.73 -1.96
CA ALA A 40 0.90 18.07 -3.15
C ALA A 40 -0.52 17.55 -2.90
N VAL A 41 -1.42 17.78 -3.86
CA VAL A 41 -2.76 17.18 -3.88
C VAL A 41 -2.75 16.04 -4.88
N LEU A 42 -3.08 14.83 -4.44
CA LEU A 42 -3.13 13.64 -5.28
C LEU A 42 -4.45 13.54 -6.07
N ASN A 43 -4.38 12.96 -7.26
CA ASN A 43 -5.53 12.78 -8.13
C ASN A 43 -6.40 11.59 -7.68
N LEU A 44 -7.60 11.91 -7.17
CA LEU A 44 -8.57 10.92 -6.69
C LEU A 44 -8.97 9.88 -7.74
N ARG A 45 -9.10 10.27 -9.02
CA ARG A 45 -9.46 9.33 -10.09
C ARG A 45 -8.36 8.28 -10.30
N LYS A 46 -7.10 8.73 -10.28
CA LYS A 46 -5.96 7.82 -10.40
C LYS A 46 -5.84 6.88 -9.19
N ILE A 47 -6.10 7.38 -7.97
CA ILE A 47 -6.12 6.54 -6.78
C ILE A 47 -7.19 5.44 -6.90
N ASP A 48 -8.43 5.80 -7.26
CA ASP A 48 -9.53 4.85 -7.43
C ASP A 48 -9.20 3.79 -8.49
N GLU A 49 -8.64 4.22 -9.62
CA GLU A 49 -8.20 3.33 -10.69
C GLU A 49 -7.12 2.34 -10.22
N ARG A 50 -6.09 2.82 -9.51
CA ARG A 50 -5.02 1.98 -8.98
C ARG A 50 -5.53 0.99 -7.93
N ILE A 51 -6.47 1.39 -7.08
CA ILE A 51 -7.12 0.47 -6.13
C ILE A 51 -7.82 -0.67 -6.87
N ARG A 52 -8.58 -0.39 -7.94
CA ARG A 52 -9.26 -1.42 -8.72
C ARG A 52 -8.28 -2.36 -9.41
N ILE A 53 -7.20 -1.83 -9.97
CA ILE A 53 -6.15 -2.64 -10.60
C ILE A 53 -5.49 -3.54 -9.57
N ALA A 54 -5.08 -2.99 -8.43
CA ALA A 54 -4.45 -3.73 -7.34
C ALA A 54 -5.37 -4.83 -6.80
N ALA A 55 -6.65 -4.52 -6.56
CA ALA A 55 -7.63 -5.51 -6.11
C ALA A 55 -7.78 -6.67 -7.10
N LYS A 56 -7.89 -6.38 -8.41
CA LYS A 56 -7.95 -7.41 -9.46
C LYS A 56 -6.67 -8.23 -9.58
N PHE A 57 -5.51 -7.62 -9.33
CA PHE A 57 -4.22 -8.30 -9.35
C PHE A 57 -4.09 -9.24 -8.15
N LEU A 58 -4.36 -8.75 -6.94
CA LEU A 58 -4.29 -9.53 -5.70
C LEU A 58 -5.26 -10.71 -5.71
N ALA A 59 -6.47 -10.53 -6.24
CA ALA A 59 -7.47 -11.60 -6.35
C ALA A 59 -7.04 -12.82 -7.19
N ARG A 60 -5.96 -12.71 -7.97
CA ARG A 60 -5.42 -13.83 -8.78
C ARG A 60 -4.36 -14.66 -8.04
N HIS A 61 -3.91 -14.22 -6.87
CA HIS A 61 -2.82 -14.83 -6.13
C HIS A 61 -3.32 -15.41 -4.82
N LYS A 62 -2.70 -16.51 -4.37
CA LYS A 62 -3.09 -17.19 -3.13
C LYS A 62 -2.10 -16.88 -2.01
N ASN A 63 -0.80 -16.88 -2.30
CA ASN A 63 0.23 -16.66 -1.29
C ASN A 63 0.62 -15.18 -1.25
N ILE A 64 -0.18 -14.37 -0.56
CA ILE A 64 0.05 -12.93 -0.43
C ILE A 64 0.72 -12.64 0.92
N VAL A 65 1.80 -11.88 0.89
CA VAL A 65 2.40 -11.27 2.09
C VAL A 65 2.11 -9.78 2.12
N VAL A 66 1.62 -9.28 3.25
CA VAL A 66 1.48 -7.84 3.50
C VAL A 66 2.45 -7.44 4.61
N ALA A 67 3.36 -6.52 4.31
CA ALA A 67 4.39 -6.10 5.25
C ALA A 67 4.29 -4.62 5.57
N SER A 68 4.40 -4.28 6.86
CA SER A 68 4.59 -2.89 7.29
C SER A 68 5.22 -2.74 8.67
N ARG A 69 6.07 -1.72 8.82
CA ARG A 69 6.56 -1.22 10.11
C ARG A 69 5.87 0.07 10.55
N LYS A 70 4.96 0.62 9.75
CA LYS A 70 4.31 1.89 10.03
C LYS A 70 3.25 1.72 11.12
N SER A 71 3.49 2.32 12.29
CA SER A 71 2.60 2.19 13.48
C SER A 71 1.14 2.49 13.18
N VAL A 72 0.86 3.59 12.47
CA VAL A 72 -0.52 3.99 12.12
C VAL A 72 -1.23 3.01 11.18
N ALA A 73 -0.51 2.10 10.54
CA ALA A 73 -1.07 1.12 9.61
C ALA A 73 -1.32 -0.25 10.27
N GLN A 74 -0.94 -0.45 11.53
CA GLN A 74 -0.98 -1.77 12.19
C GLN A 74 -2.36 -2.43 12.13
N GLU A 75 -3.38 -1.72 12.58
CA GLU A 75 -4.74 -2.25 12.64
C GLU A 75 -5.32 -2.48 11.24
N ALA A 76 -5.10 -1.53 10.32
CA ALA A 76 -5.55 -1.62 8.95
C ALA A 76 -4.94 -2.82 8.20
N VAL A 77 -3.63 -3.03 8.34
CA VAL A 77 -2.91 -4.15 7.71
C VAL A 77 -3.33 -5.48 8.31
N LYS A 78 -3.46 -5.55 9.64
CA LYS A 78 -3.94 -6.76 10.31
C LYS A 78 -5.33 -7.12 9.80
N LYS A 79 -6.26 -6.16 9.78
CA LYS A 79 -7.63 -6.41 9.33
C LYS A 79 -7.70 -6.76 7.84
N PHE A 80 -6.88 -6.12 7.03
CA PHE A 80 -6.77 -6.44 5.61
C PHE A 80 -6.34 -7.89 5.41
N GLY A 81 -5.29 -8.34 6.09
CA GLY A 81 -4.82 -9.72 6.04
C GLY A 81 -5.87 -10.74 6.48
N GLU A 82 -6.58 -10.46 7.59
CA GLU A 82 -7.70 -11.29 8.05
C GLU A 82 -8.80 -11.44 6.98
N LEU A 83 -9.15 -10.35 6.29
CA LEU A 83 -10.24 -10.34 5.32
C LEU A 83 -9.91 -11.05 4.01
N ILE A 84 -8.65 -11.00 3.56
CA ILE A 84 -8.24 -11.59 2.27
C ILE A 84 -7.45 -12.90 2.42
N GLY A 85 -7.16 -13.33 3.65
CA GLY A 85 -6.35 -14.52 3.92
C GLY A 85 -4.85 -14.35 3.63
N ALA A 86 -4.33 -13.13 3.74
CA ALA A 86 -2.90 -12.86 3.50
C ALA A 86 -2.06 -12.99 4.78
N LYS A 87 -0.80 -13.43 4.63
CA LYS A 87 0.16 -13.46 5.73
C LYS A 87 0.61 -12.03 6.04
N VAL A 88 0.35 -11.59 7.27
CA VAL A 88 0.72 -10.24 7.74
C VAL A 88 2.04 -10.28 8.48
N VAL A 89 2.99 -9.44 8.05
CA VAL A 89 4.25 -9.19 8.74
C VAL A 89 4.26 -7.75 9.22
N PHE A 90 3.85 -7.57 10.48
CA PHE A 90 3.91 -6.26 11.13
C PHE A 90 5.17 -6.12 11.97
N GLY A 91 5.81 -4.96 11.92
CA GLY A 91 7.07 -4.71 12.62
C GLY A 91 8.27 -5.18 11.81
N ARG A 92 9.35 -5.59 12.48
CA ARG A 92 10.61 -5.90 11.82
C ARG A 92 10.43 -7.07 10.84
N PHE A 93 10.65 -6.82 9.56
CA PHE A 93 10.77 -7.87 8.56
C PHE A 93 12.07 -8.64 8.79
N MET A 94 11.97 -9.92 9.13
CA MET A 94 13.14 -10.74 9.45
C MET A 94 13.84 -11.18 8.15
N PRO A 95 15.15 -10.91 7.99
CA PRO A 95 15.91 -11.44 6.85
C PRO A 95 15.81 -12.96 6.80
N GLY A 96 15.59 -13.51 5.61
CA GLY A 96 15.40 -14.95 5.42
C GLY A 96 13.95 -15.42 5.34
N MET A 97 12.96 -14.58 5.71
CA MET A 97 11.54 -14.95 5.64
C MET A 97 11.07 -15.37 4.24
N LEU A 98 11.64 -14.79 3.17
CA LEU A 98 11.30 -15.14 1.78
C LEU A 98 12.42 -15.87 1.05
N THR A 99 13.60 -16.00 1.66
CA THR A 99 14.82 -16.43 0.95
C THR A 99 15.51 -17.64 1.58
N ASN A 100 15.23 -17.98 2.84
CA ASN A 100 15.87 -19.08 3.54
C ASN A 100 14.82 -20.13 3.96
N PRO A 101 14.70 -21.26 3.24
CA PRO A 101 13.78 -22.36 3.59
C PRO A 101 13.99 -22.98 4.97
N HIS A 102 15.18 -22.83 5.56
CA HIS A 102 15.47 -23.31 6.92
C HIS A 102 15.04 -22.33 8.02
N TYR A 103 14.55 -21.15 7.64
CA TYR A 103 14.05 -20.19 8.62
C TYR A 103 12.68 -20.61 9.15
N LYS A 104 12.49 -20.55 10.47
CA LYS A 104 11.26 -21.02 11.14
C LYS A 104 9.96 -20.40 10.60
N ASP A 105 10.01 -19.12 10.19
CA ASP A 105 8.84 -18.39 9.70
C ASP A 105 8.89 -18.18 8.18
N TYR A 106 9.69 -18.98 7.48
CA TYR A 106 9.82 -18.97 6.03
C TYR A 106 8.44 -19.04 5.35
N PHE A 107 8.31 -18.31 4.25
CA PHE A 107 7.08 -18.27 3.47
C PHE A 107 7.41 -17.97 2.01
N GLU A 108 6.92 -18.82 1.11
CA GLU A 108 6.98 -18.60 -0.33
C GLU A 108 5.79 -17.74 -0.76
N ALA A 109 6.03 -16.44 -0.92
CA ALA A 109 5.02 -15.50 -1.39
C ALA A 109 5.00 -15.42 -2.92
N ASP A 110 3.81 -15.45 -3.52
CA ASP A 110 3.63 -15.14 -4.94
C ASP A 110 3.60 -13.62 -5.16
N VAL A 111 3.09 -12.88 -4.16
CA VAL A 111 2.96 -11.42 -4.17
C VAL A 111 3.27 -10.84 -2.81
N MET A 112 3.97 -9.71 -2.83
CA MET A 112 4.20 -8.89 -1.65
C MET A 112 3.56 -7.51 -1.81
N PHE A 113 2.87 -7.07 -0.77
CA PHE A 113 2.27 -5.75 -0.68
C PHE A 113 2.84 -5.00 0.53
N VAL A 114 3.54 -3.89 0.26
CA VAL A 114 4.13 -3.03 1.28
C VAL A 114 3.34 -1.74 1.43
N VAL A 115 3.30 -1.19 2.64
CA VAL A 115 2.57 0.07 2.91
C VAL A 115 3.39 1.29 2.58
N ASP A 116 4.69 1.27 2.90
CA ASP A 116 5.58 2.41 2.65
C ASP A 116 6.93 1.90 2.13
N PRO A 117 7.32 2.22 0.88
CA PRO A 117 8.52 1.68 0.28
C PRO A 117 9.81 2.19 0.92
N VAL A 118 9.78 3.29 1.68
CA VAL A 118 10.96 3.83 2.37
C VAL A 118 11.13 3.17 3.74
N ILE A 119 10.03 2.93 4.44
CA ILE A 119 10.07 2.32 5.77
C ILE A 119 10.23 0.79 5.67
N ASP A 120 9.59 0.17 4.68
CA ASP A 120 9.49 -1.28 4.50
C ASP A 120 10.54 -1.82 3.50
N GLN A 121 11.63 -1.07 3.27
CA GLN A 121 12.70 -1.41 2.31
C GLN A 121 13.27 -2.81 2.48
N GLN A 122 13.33 -3.34 3.70
CA GLN A 122 13.87 -4.67 3.96
C GLN A 122 13.02 -5.78 3.34
N ALA A 123 11.71 -5.55 3.18
CA ALA A 123 10.84 -6.48 2.49
C ALA A 123 11.09 -6.41 0.97
N ILE A 124 11.46 -5.25 0.43
CA ILE A 124 11.60 -5.02 -1.02
C ILE A 124 12.93 -5.55 -1.57
N LYS A 125 13.98 -5.60 -0.75
CA LYS A 125 15.32 -6.07 -1.11
C LYS A 125 15.43 -7.59 -1.06
#